data_AF-A0A529LWX6-F1
#
_entry.id   AF-A0A529LWX6-F1
#
_cell.length_a   1.000
_cell.length_b   1.000
_cell.length_c   1.000
_cell.angle_alpha   90.00
_cell.angle_beta   90.00
_cell.angle_gamma   90.00
#
_symmetry.space_group_name_H-M   'P 1'
#
loop_
_entity.id
_entity.type
_entity.pdbx_description
1 polymer ?
#
loop_
_entity_poly.entity_id
_entity_poly.type
_entity_poly.pdbx_seq_one_letter_code
_entity_poly.pdbx_strand_id
1 'polypeptide(L)'
;MNASIAKLTAIRGRWALAAIFLANGFLTGSWAPQIPVFLTRLEISKFTLGLLILLFGVGAVVAMTWCGHLISRHGSRTVLR
;
A
#
# COMPACT_ATOMS: atom_id res chain seq x y z
N MET A 1 1.45 11.51 -36.19
CA MET A 1 0.40 11.87 -35.21
C MET A 1 0.36 10.93 -33.98
N ASN A 2 0.60 9.61 -34.10
CA ASN A 2 0.53 8.67 -32.97
C ASN A 2 1.62 8.77 -31.89
N ALA A 3 2.85 9.16 -32.25
CA ALA A 3 3.96 9.17 -31.29
C ALA A 3 3.84 10.27 -30.22
N SER A 4 3.16 11.39 -30.53
CA SER A 4 2.95 12.49 -29.58
C SER A 4 1.91 12.12 -28.51
N ILE A 5 0.77 11.54 -28.93
CA ILE A 5 -0.28 11.06 -28.02
C ILE A 5 0.27 9.97 -27.10
N ALA A 6 1.05 9.02 -27.63
CA ALA A 6 1.68 7.98 -26.81
C ALA A 6 2.64 8.55 -25.76
N LYS A 7 3.42 9.59 -26.09
CA LYS A 7 4.27 10.29 -25.12
C LYS A 7 3.46 11.01 -24.05
N LEU A 8 2.37 11.69 -24.40
CA LEU A 8 1.51 12.39 -23.45
C LEU A 8 0.85 11.43 -22.46
N THR A 9 0.34 10.29 -22.93
CA THR A 9 -0.22 9.24 -22.08
C THR A 9 0.83 8.64 -21.16
N ALA A 10 2.05 8.40 -21.67
CA ALA A 10 3.16 7.92 -20.84
C ALA A 10 3.60 8.92 -19.77
N ILE A 11 3.65 10.23 -20.09
CA ILE A 11 3.92 11.29 -19.11
C ILE A 11 2.85 11.30 -18.02
N ARG A 12 1.57 11.25 -18.40
CA ARG A 12 0.44 11.25 -17.45
C ARG A 12 0.45 9.98 -16.58
N GLY A 13 0.78 8.84 -17.17
CA GLY A 13 0.95 7.57 -16.46
C GLY A 13 2.08 7.62 -15.42
N ARG A 14 3.22 8.25 -15.76
CA ARG A 14 4.33 8.44 -14.81
C ARG A 14 3.92 9.29 -13.60
N TRP A 15 3.20 10.39 -13.83
CA TRP A 15 2.69 11.22 -12.73
C TRP A 15 1.64 10.51 -11.88
N ALA A 16 0.78 9.69 -12.49
CA ALA A 16 -0.18 8.88 -11.76
C ALA A 16 0.52 7.85 -10.84
N LEU A 17 1.51 7.13 -11.36
CA LEU A 17 2.34 6.23 -10.54
C LEU A 17 3.08 6.98 -9.45
N ALA A 18 3.70 8.12 -9.75
CA ALA A 18 4.40 8.94 -8.78
C ALA A 18 3.47 9.38 -7.63
N ALA A 19 2.24 9.81 -7.93
CA ALA A 19 1.24 10.17 -6.93
C ALA A 19 0.81 8.97 -6.08
N ILE A 20 0.61 7.80 -6.68
CA ILE A 20 0.28 6.57 -5.96
C ILE A 20 1.42 6.18 -5.01
N PHE A 21 2.68 6.21 -5.47
CA PHE A 21 3.84 5.93 -4.63
C PHE A 21 3.99 6.95 -3.50
N LEU A 22 3.81 8.24 -3.80
CA LEU A 22 3.85 9.31 -2.80
C LEU A 22 2.78 9.10 -1.73
N ALA A 23 1.54 8.83 -2.13
CA ALA A 23 0.43 8.62 -1.20
C ALA A 23 0.64 7.38 -0.32
N ASN A 24 1.05 6.25 -0.90
CA ASN A 24 1.34 5.03 -0.15
C ASN A 24 2.53 5.21 0.80
N GLY A 25 3.58 5.88 0.34
CA GLY A 25 4.75 6.19 1.15
C GLY A 25 4.41 7.12 2.31
N PHE A 26 3.63 8.17 2.05
CA PHE A 26 3.19 9.12 3.07
C PHE A 26 2.29 8.45 4.12
N LEU A 27 1.32 7.65 3.69
CA LEU A 27 0.42 6.92 4.58
C LEU A 27 1.20 5.95 5.48
N THR A 28 2.11 5.16 4.89
CA THR A 28 2.91 4.18 5.64
C THR A 28 3.88 4.87 6.60
N GLY A 29 4.53 5.96 6.14
CA GLY A 29 5.46 6.74 6.96
C GLY A 29 4.77 7.50 8.10
N SER A 30 3.55 7.99 7.89
CA SER A 30 2.77 8.69 8.91
C SER A 30 2.24 7.77 10.02
N TRP A 31 2.22 6.45 9.80
CA TRP A 31 1.68 5.51 10.79
C TRP A 31 2.69 5.13 11.89
N ALA A 32 3.96 4.96 11.55
CA ALA A 32 4.98 4.54 12.53
C ALA A 32 5.09 5.44 13.78
N PRO A 33 4.97 6.79 13.67
CA PRO A 33 4.97 7.68 14.84
C PRO A 33 3.75 7.52 15.76
N GLN A 34 2.66 6.90 15.31
CA GLN A 34 1.48 6.71 16.15
C GLN A 34 1.66 5.61 17.19
N ILE A 35 2.58 4.67 16.98
CA ILE A 35 2.86 3.55 17.89
C ILE A 35 3.12 4.03 19.34
N PRO A 36 4.05 4.97 19.61
CA PRO A 36 4.27 5.52 20.96
C PRO A 36 3.08 6.35 21.48
N VAL A 37 2.28 6.97 20.60
CA VAL A 37 1.06 7.69 21.00
C VAL A 37 0.02 6.71 21.54
N PHE A 38 -0.16 5.55 20.91
CA PHE A 38 -1.07 4.52 21.43
C PHE A 38 -0.60 3.93 22.77
N LEU A 39 0.71 3.74 22.96
CA LEU A 39 1.28 3.31 24.24
C LEU A 39 0.94 4.27 25.38
N THR A 40 1.10 5.57 25.15
CA THR A 40 0.86 6.61 26.17
C THR A 40 -0.62 6.85 26.43
N ARG A 41 -1.49 6.68 25.42
CA ARG A 41 -2.93 6.93 25.53
C ARG A 41 -3.71 5.77 26.15
N LEU A 42 -3.30 4.52 25.92
CA LEU A 42 -4.03 3.33 26.36
C LEU A 42 -3.32 2.55 27.48
N GLU A 43 -2.23 3.09 28.06
CA GLU A 43 -1.41 2.43 29.10
C GLU A 43 -1.06 0.97 28.76
N ILE A 44 -0.79 0.72 27.48
CA ILE A 44 -0.64 -0.64 26.95
C ILE A 44 0.73 -1.20 27.35
N SER A 45 0.75 -2.42 27.90
CA SER A 45 2.00 -3.11 28.20
C SER A 45 2.78 -3.46 26.93
N LYS A 46 4.11 -3.56 27.05
CA LYS A 46 5.00 -3.93 25.93
C LYS A 46 4.60 -5.26 25.26
N PHE A 47 4.01 -6.18 26.02
CA PHE A 47 3.55 -7.47 25.52
C PHE A 47 2.40 -7.31 24.51
N THR A 48 1.38 -6.54 24.85
CA THR A 48 0.22 -6.31 23.98
C THR A 48 0.61 -5.58 22.70
N LEU A 49 1.60 -4.68 22.77
CA LEU A 49 2.13 -4.02 21.57
C LEU A 49 2.86 -5.01 20.65
N GLY A 50 3.65 -5.92 21.21
CA GLY A 50 4.26 -7.02 20.44
C GLY A 50 3.20 -7.89 19.75
N LEU A 51 2.10 -8.17 20.44
CA LEU A 51 0.96 -8.94 19.91
C LEU A 51 0.24 -8.20 18.77
N LEU A 52 0.04 -6.89 18.89
CA LEU A 52 -0.50 -6.02 17.84
C LEU A 52 0.38 -6.03 16.58
N ILE A 53 1.70 -5.88 16.73
CA ILE A 53 2.63 -5.91 15.59
C ILE A 53 2.65 -7.30 14.95
N LEU A 54 2.62 -8.37 15.76
CA LEU A 54 2.54 -9.74 15.27
C LEU A 54 1.28 -9.96 14.42
N LEU A 55 0.12 -9.58 14.95
CA LEU A 55 -1.15 -9.68 14.23
C LEU A 55 -1.15 -8.83 12.97
N PHE A 56 -0.56 -7.63 13.02
CA PHE A 56 -0.42 -6.76 11.85
C PHE A 56 0.46 -7.41 10.78
N GLY A 57 1.58 -8.03 11.16
CA GLY A 57 2.45 -8.78 10.26
C GLY A 57 1.76 -9.98 9.63
N VAL A 58 1.04 -10.78 10.41
CA VAL A 58 0.24 -11.92 9.90
C VAL A 58 -0.84 -11.42 8.93
N GLY A 59 -1.57 -10.37 9.31
CA GLY A 59 -2.56 -9.73 8.47
C GLY A 59 -1.99 -9.23 7.14
N ALA A 60 -0.78 -8.66 7.16
CA ALA A 60 -0.08 -8.21 5.96
C ALA A 60 0.28 -9.38 5.03
N VAL A 61 0.78 -10.50 5.56
CA VAL A 61 1.09 -11.71 4.77
C VAL A 61 -0.19 -12.29 4.14
N VAL A 62 -1.27 -12.38 4.91
CA VAL A 62 -2.57 -12.85 4.41
C VAL A 62 -3.10 -11.90 3.33
N ALA A 63 -3.00 -10.59 3.53
CA ALA A 63 -3.39 -9.60 2.53
C ALA A 63 -2.55 -9.71 1.26
N MET A 64 -1.23 -9.94 1.36
CA MET A 64 -0.36 -10.14 0.21
C MET A 64 -0.74 -11.36 -0.62
N THR A 65 -1.03 -12.50 0.01
CA THR A 65 -1.46 -13.71 -0.70
C THR A 65 -2.83 -13.51 -1.34
N TRP A 66 -3.75 -12.83 -0.63
CA TRP A 66 -5.08 -12.51 -1.15
C TRP A 66 -5.02 -11.55 -2.35
N CYS A 67 -4.20 -10.50 -2.28
CA CYS A 67 -3.94 -9.59 -3.39
C CYS A 67 -3.34 -10.34 -4.58
N GLY A 68 -2.36 -11.23 -4.37
CA GLY A 68 -1.80 -12.07 -5.43
C GLY A 68 -2.85 -12.97 -6.09
N HIS A 69 -3.73 -13.57 -5.28
CA HIS A 69 -4.85 -14.37 -5.79
C HIS A 69 -5.84 -13.54 -6.59
N LEU A 70 -6.23 -12.35 -6.10
CA LEU A 70 -7.14 -11.44 -6.78
C LEU A 70 -6.55 -10.92 -8.09
N ILE A 71 -5.26 -10.57 -8.11
CA ILE A 71 -4.55 -10.14 -9.32
C ILE A 71 -4.47 -11.29 -10.33
N SER A 72 -4.23 -12.53 -9.88
CA SER A 72 -4.22 -13.70 -10.76
C SER A 72 -5.61 -14.01 -11.33
N ARG A 73 -6.67 -13.95 -10.51
CA ARG A 73 -8.06 -14.21 -10.94
C ARG A 73 -8.64 -13.13 -11.84
N HIS A 74 -8.35 -11.86 -11.57
CA HIS A 74 -8.82 -10.71 -12.36
C HIS A 74 -7.81 -10.29 -13.43
N GLY A 75 -6.71 -11.05 -13.58
CA GLY A 75 -5.50 -10.65 -14.27
C GLY A 75 -5.72 -10.03 -15.64
N SER A 76 -5.10 -8.86 -15.86
CA SER A 76 -4.76 -8.14 -17.11
C SER A 76 -5.78 -8.06 -18.27
N ARG A 77 -6.93 -8.75 -18.21
CA ARG A 77 -7.95 -8.78 -19.27
C ARG A 77 -8.67 -7.45 -19.42
N THR A 78 -8.63 -6.60 -18.40
CA THR A 78 -9.19 -5.24 -18.45
C THR A 78 -8.16 -4.21 -18.97
N VAL A 79 -6.86 -4.55 -19.01
CA VAL A 79 -5.79 -3.62 -19.45
C VAL A 79 -5.33 -3.90 -20.89
N LEU A 80 -5.58 -5.11 -21.41
CA LEU A 80 -5.26 -5.50 -22.80
C LEU A 80 -6.42 -5.26 -23.80
N ARG A 81 -7.38 -4.39 -23.46
CA ARG A 81 -8.36 -3.82 -24.40
C ARG A 81 -8.36 -2.32 -24.26
#